data_AF-A0A3D4XB25-F1
#
_entry.id   AF-A0A3D4XB25-F1
#
_cell.length_a   1.000
_cell.length_b   1.000
_cell.length_c   1.000
_cell.angle_alpha   90.00
_cell.angle_beta   90.00
_cell.angle_gamma   90.00
#
_symmetry.space_group_name_H-M   'P 1'
#
loop_
_entity.id
_entity.type
_entity.pdbx_description
1 polymer ?
#
loop_
_entity_poly.entity_id
_entity_poly.type
_entity_poly.pdbx_seq_one_letter_code
_entity_poly.pdbx_strand_id
1 'polypeptide(L)' 'DSQEICFIPDNDYAGFIDAEMKGRVPPPGNFVTKSGEVLGRHRGITHYTV' A
#
# COMPACT_ATOMS: atom_id res chain seq x y z
N ASP A 1 25.66 4.30 -6.36
CA ASP A 1 24.37 4.21 -7.06
C ASP A 1 23.25 4.54 -6.10
N SER A 2 22.38 5.49 -6.47
CA SER A 2 21.13 5.73 -5.75
C SER A 2 20.14 4.61 -6.12
N GLN A 3 19.54 3.96 -5.14
CA GLN A 3 18.64 2.81 -5.31
C GLN A 3 17.19 3.18 -4.94
N GLU A 4 16.85 4.48 -4.92
CA GLU A 4 15.52 4.99 -4.59
C GLU A 4 14.91 5.73 -5.78
N ILE A 5 13.58 5.81 -5.83
CA ILE A 5 12.87 6.57 -6.86
C ILE A 5 13.02 8.06 -6.56
N CYS A 6 13.98 8.71 -7.21
CA CYS A 6 14.39 10.09 -6.93
C CYS A 6 13.28 11.16 -7.03
N PHE A 7 12.13 10.86 -7.64
CA PHE A 7 11.00 11.79 -7.78
C PHE A 7 9.91 11.60 -6.73
N ILE A 8 10.01 10.59 -5.85
CA ILE A 8 9.06 10.37 -4.76
C ILE A 8 9.68 10.96 -3.49
N PRO A 9 9.15 12.10 -2.98
CA PRO A 9 9.64 12.67 -1.74
C PRO A 9 9.32 11.73 -0.57
N ASP A 10 10.21 11.72 0.43
CA ASP A 10 10.00 11.05 1.72
C ASP A 10 9.69 9.54 1.64
N ASN A 11 10.01 8.89 0.51
CA ASN A 11 9.69 7.50 0.22
C ASN A 11 8.18 7.18 0.35
N ASP A 12 7.31 8.17 0.12
CA ASP A 12 5.85 7.98 0.16
C ASP A 12 5.30 7.37 -1.13
N TYR A 13 5.71 6.12 -1.37
CA TYR A 13 5.30 5.34 -2.53
C TYR A 13 3.78 5.10 -2.56
N ALA A 14 3.18 4.84 -1.40
CA ALA A 14 1.76 4.58 -1.29
C ALA A 14 0.94 5.85 -1.60
N GLY A 15 1.33 7.00 -1.03
CA GLY A 15 0.68 8.28 -1.32
C GLY A 15 0.81 8.68 -2.80
N PHE A 16 1.96 8.44 -3.42
CA PHE A 16 2.14 8.65 -4.85
C PHE A 16 1.19 7.78 -5.69
N ILE A 17 1.07 6.49 -5.38
CA ILE A 17 0.17 5.57 -6.10
C ILE A 17 -1.30 5.99 -5.90
N ASP A 18 -1.69 6.33 -4.68
CA ASP A 18 -3.06 6.75 -4.37
C ASP A 18 -3.47 8.01 -5.14
N ALA A 19 -2.55 8.97 -5.27
CA ALA A 19 -2.75 10.19 -6.06
C ALA A 19 -2.90 9.91 -7.56
N GLU A 20 -2.02 9.10 -8.15
CA GLU A 20 -2.01 8.82 -9.59
C GLU A 20 -3.17 7.92 -10.03
N MET A 21 -3.60 7.00 -9.17
CA MET A 21 -4.59 5.97 -9.54
C MET A 21 -6.04 6.45 -9.45
N LYS A 22 -6.32 7.67 -8.96
CA LYS A 22 -7.64 8.32 -8.98
C LYS A 22 -8.78 7.41 -8.48
N GLY A 23 -8.56 6.72 -7.37
CA GLY A 23 -9.55 5.82 -6.76
C GLY A 23 -9.64 4.40 -7.35
N ARG A 24 -8.70 4.02 -8.23
CA ARG A 24 -8.56 2.63 -8.70
C ARG A 24 -7.82 1.72 -7.72
N VAL A 25 -7.25 2.28 -6.65
CA VAL A 25 -6.60 1.50 -5.60
C VAL A 25 -7.66 0.84 -4.71
N PRO A 26 -7.52 -0.45 -4.38
CA PRO A 26 -8.41 -1.11 -3.45
C PRO A 26 -8.44 -0.39 -2.09
N PRO A 27 -9.62 -0.20 -1.48
CA PRO A 27 -9.75 0.48 -0.20
C PRO A 27 -9.17 -0.35 0.97
N PRO A 28 -9.03 0.26 2.16
CA PRO A 28 -8.73 -0.45 3.41
C PRO A 28 -9.61 -1.69 3.64
N GLY A 29 -8.97 -2.81 3.97
CA GLY A 29 -9.60 -4.13 4.12
C GLY A 29 -9.04 -4.91 5.31
N ASN A 30 -9.38 -6.19 5.40
CA ASN A 30 -8.96 -7.06 6.51
C ASN A 30 -7.67 -7.81 6.18
N PHE A 31 -6.77 -7.89 7.16
CA PHE A 31 -5.76 -8.94 7.16
C PHE A 31 -6.44 -10.25 7.59
N VAL A 32 -6.29 -11.28 6.76
CA VAL A 32 -6.88 -12.60 7.01
C VAL A 32 -5.81 -13.67 7.01
N THR A 33 -5.95 -14.65 7.89
CA THR A 33 -5.14 -15.87 7.85
C THR A 33 -5.57 -16.76 6.68
N LYS A 34 -4.79 -17.81 6.40
CA LYS A 34 -5.17 -18.84 5.42
C LYS A 34 -6.49 -19.56 5.78
N SER A 35 -6.86 -19.61 7.06
CA SER A 35 -8.12 -20.19 7.54
C SER A 35 -9.29 -19.19 7.53
N GLY A 36 -9.06 -17.93 7.13
CA GLY A 36 -10.09 -16.89 7.06
C GLY A 36 -10.31 -16.11 8.35
N GLU A 37 -9.49 -16.31 9.38
CA GLU A 37 -9.55 -15.52 10.61
C GLU A 37 -9.06 -14.09 10.37
N VAL A 38 -9.81 -13.10 10.85
CA VAL A 38 -9.46 -11.68 10.72
C VAL A 38 -8.49 -11.28 11.83
N LEU A 39 -7.28 -10.85 11.45
CA LEU A 39 -6.24 -10.40 12.37
C LEU A 39 -6.26 -8.89 12.64
N GLY A 40 -6.96 -8.12 11.80
CA GLY A 40 -7.03 -6.66 11.90
C GLY A 40 -7.33 -6.00 10.56
N ARG A 41 -7.16 -4.67 10.50
CA ARG A 41 -7.45 -3.87 9.31
C ARG A 41 -6.18 -3.23 8.72
N HIS A 42 -6.00 -3.37 7.41
CA HIS A 42 -4.88 -2.78 6.67
C HIS A 42 -5.26 -1.43 6.07
N ARG A 43 -4.27 -0.56 5.80
CA ARG A 43 -4.50 0.78 5.23
C ARG A 43 -4.77 0.79 3.72
N GLY A 44 -4.50 -0.32 3.05
CA GLY A 44 -4.59 -0.47 1.59
C GLY A 44 -3.42 -1.33 1.14
N ILE A 45 -3.57 -2.12 0.08
CA ILE A 45 -2.55 -3.11 -0.29
C ILE A 45 -1.22 -2.47 -0.71
N THR A 46 -1.25 -1.22 -1.17
CA THR A 46 -0.10 -0.42 -1.62
C THR A 46 0.87 -0.05 -0.50
N HIS A 47 0.47 -0.20 0.76
CA HIS A 47 1.31 0.10 1.93
C HIS A 47 2.17 -1.08 2.41
N TYR A 48 2.18 -2.21 1.69
CA TYR A 48 2.82 -3.45 2.13
C TYR A 48 3.57 -4.14 0.98
N THR A 49 4.70 -4.74 1.33
CA THR A 49 5.45 -5.66 0.47
C THR A 49 5.54 -7.01 1.16
N VAL A 50 5.71 -8.09 0.39
CA VAL A 50 5.91 -9.46 0.91
C VAL A 50 7.38 -9.68 1.26
#